data_AF-A0A535K930-F1
#
_entry.id   AF-A0A535K930-F1
#
_cell.length_a   1.000
_cell.length_b   1.000
_cell.length_c   1.000
_cell.angle_alpha   90.00
_cell.angle_beta   90.00
_cell.angle_gamma   90.00
#
_symmetry.space_group_name_H-M   'P 1'
#
loop_
_entity.id
_entity.type
_entity.pdbx_description
1 polymer ?
#
loop_
_entity_poly.entity_id
_entity_poly.type
_entity_poly.pdbx_seq_one_letter_code
_entity_poly.pdbx_strand_id
1 'polypeptide(L)'
;MRRVKTRLSHETRRAGCRYLCWMRGIGFTLVVCLVFGLVAPARAEASTADLIRQLDGLVASFPGGAGVWVSDPNVPTPLFTHDPDEQVIAASLYKLGVLAEAERRVDAGQLHYSDEVVIQPEDITADGSFEEAGTQLTLDEALEAMITISDNGAALALWHILGGGNIDATLQKARITDFHVALDESEDHWATPRAVGTFFTLLAKRQLISPAASDRMLARLERQQINNRLPAQLPAGVVVAHKTGNLVGATHDAGIIYTKSGPRVVVAMTWDAPDEDADNFISSVGASVYSAILEPAANARYQVTKNAIAVDIGTQSPVVVSITNVGSRPWTATGPGSVGLIWELRSNQGQVLTNSPRPQALPGLLPNQTQNISIDVAVPKQPGMYTVTIGLTDAGGNALASSGAATATFTLRAHQPYLVTAQIGMPRQLHRSEASLLVVNYAALAGATDRPLSISWRVIDPRTNRTVQQGSSPVGALTAGANGTFFVSFLAPNVLGTYRLAYELTDGNAVLNEPVTTTVEIEGPRTYPDDEGGRPVPTSQSRATPTPSPRFQFPTITIPKPSLPITLPLRGKSPSPSPAP
;
A
#
# COMPACT_ATOMS: atom_id res chain seq x y z
N MET A 1 31.26 -16.95 41.91
CA MET A 1 32.47 -17.80 41.87
C MET A 1 32.23 -19.05 41.02
N ARG A 2 32.85 -19.14 39.83
CA ARG A 2 33.37 -20.40 39.25
C ARG A 2 34.28 -20.04 38.06
N ARG A 3 35.56 -20.34 38.22
CA ARG A 3 36.62 -20.30 37.19
C ARG A 3 36.55 -21.55 36.32
N VAL A 4 37.11 -21.48 35.10
CA VAL A 4 38.15 -22.34 34.48
C VAL A 4 38.09 -22.10 32.96
N LYS A 5 38.97 -21.30 32.34
CA LYS A 5 40.33 -21.57 31.80
C LYS A 5 40.47 -22.70 30.76
N THR A 6 40.59 -22.28 29.49
CA THR A 6 41.62 -22.63 28.45
C THR A 6 41.97 -24.09 28.15
N ARG A 7 42.03 -24.46 26.85
CA ARG A 7 43.25 -24.38 25.99
C ARG A 7 42.99 -24.80 24.53
N LEU A 8 43.73 -24.13 23.64
CA LEU A 8 44.01 -24.48 22.24
C LEU A 8 44.88 -25.75 22.12
N SER A 9 44.77 -26.47 20.99
CA SER A 9 45.85 -26.62 19.98
C SER A 9 45.61 -27.82 19.04
N HIS A 10 45.62 -27.61 17.72
CA HIS A 10 46.61 -28.19 16.80
C HIS A 10 46.27 -27.93 15.32
N GLU A 11 47.16 -27.18 14.66
CA GLU A 11 47.48 -27.27 13.23
C GLU A 11 48.05 -28.69 12.94
N THR A 12 48.08 -29.29 11.74
CA THR A 12 48.58 -28.78 10.46
C THR A 12 48.41 -29.84 9.34
N ARG A 13 48.40 -29.37 8.08
CA ARG A 13 48.95 -29.96 6.81
C ARG A 13 48.18 -31.01 5.97
N ARG A 14 47.49 -30.45 4.97
CA ARG A 14 47.62 -30.62 3.49
C ARG A 14 48.34 -31.86 2.88
N ALA A 15 47.59 -32.47 1.97
CA ALA A 15 47.82 -32.69 0.52
C ALA A 15 48.57 -33.95 0.03
N GLY A 16 47.93 -34.66 -0.92
CA GLY A 16 48.64 -35.48 -1.91
C GLY A 16 47.80 -36.43 -2.76
N CYS A 17 47.64 -36.06 -4.04
CA CYS A 17 47.68 -36.93 -5.23
C CYS A 17 46.41 -37.57 -5.82
N ARG A 18 46.56 -37.89 -7.11
CA ARG A 18 45.60 -37.79 -8.24
C ARG A 18 45.24 -39.16 -8.85
N TYR A 19 44.20 -39.12 -9.69
CA TYR A 19 44.02 -39.77 -11.01
C TYR A 19 43.08 -40.98 -11.22
N LEU A 20 42.36 -40.86 -12.35
CA LEU A 20 41.76 -41.84 -13.28
C LEU A 20 40.27 -42.26 -13.16
N CYS A 21 39.47 -41.65 -14.06
CA CYS A 21 38.78 -42.27 -15.21
C CYS A 21 37.56 -43.23 -15.07
N TRP A 22 36.52 -42.86 -15.87
CA TRP A 22 35.48 -43.66 -16.56
C TRP A 22 34.24 -44.13 -15.76
N MET A 23 33.05 -43.59 -16.07
CA MET A 23 32.13 -44.14 -17.08
C MET A 23 30.82 -43.33 -17.22
N ARG A 24 30.20 -43.56 -18.38
CA ARG A 24 29.01 -42.96 -19.02
C ARG A 24 27.69 -43.12 -18.23
N GLY A 25 26.74 -42.22 -18.47
CA GLY A 25 25.32 -42.48 -18.19
C GLY A 25 24.39 -41.28 -18.36
N ILE A 26 23.95 -41.03 -19.60
CA ILE A 26 22.56 -40.72 -20.04
C ILE A 26 21.66 -39.87 -19.12
N GLY A 27 21.08 -38.78 -19.66
CA GLY A 27 19.67 -38.46 -19.36
C GLY A 27 19.28 -36.98 -19.27
N PHE A 28 18.70 -36.48 -20.36
CA PHE A 28 17.55 -35.55 -20.42
C PHE A 28 17.47 -34.31 -19.50
N THR A 29 17.64 -33.15 -20.14
CA THR A 29 16.68 -32.03 -20.23
C THR A 29 15.90 -31.59 -18.98
N LEU A 30 16.29 -30.44 -18.42
CA LEU A 30 15.37 -29.39 -17.97
C LEU A 30 16.16 -28.09 -17.76
N VAL A 31 16.39 -27.34 -18.84
CA VAL A 31 16.79 -25.94 -18.72
C VAL A 31 15.52 -25.16 -18.41
N VAL A 32 15.15 -25.12 -17.12
CA VAL A 32 14.26 -24.08 -16.61
C VAL A 32 15.08 -22.80 -16.61
N CYS A 33 14.96 -22.00 -17.67
CA CYS A 33 15.39 -20.61 -17.65
C CYS A 33 14.48 -19.86 -16.69
N LEU A 34 14.77 -19.98 -15.40
CA LEU A 34 14.15 -19.22 -14.34
C LEU A 34 14.78 -17.83 -14.39
N VAL A 35 14.19 -16.96 -15.21
CA VAL A 35 14.47 -15.53 -15.21
C VAL A 35 13.89 -14.97 -13.90
N PHE A 36 14.62 -15.16 -12.80
CA PHE A 36 14.50 -14.25 -11.66
C PHE A 36 15.00 -12.89 -12.17
N GLY A 37 14.06 -12.09 -12.66
CA GLY A 37 14.28 -10.64 -12.63
C GLY A 37 14.59 -10.30 -11.18
N LEU A 38 15.83 -9.92 -10.91
CA LEU A 38 16.26 -9.27 -9.68
C LEU A 38 15.49 -7.95 -9.55
N VAL A 39 14.22 -8.04 -9.18
CA VAL A 39 13.53 -6.95 -8.52
C VAL A 39 14.08 -7.00 -7.12
N ALA A 40 15.15 -6.23 -6.87
CA ALA A 40 15.51 -5.89 -5.51
C ALA A 40 14.21 -5.37 -4.86
N PRO A 41 13.70 -6.00 -3.78
CA PRO A 41 12.56 -5.44 -3.09
C PRO A 41 12.96 -4.00 -2.72
N ALA A 42 12.12 -3.03 -3.08
CA ALA A 42 12.26 -1.69 -2.54
C ALA A 42 12.42 -1.86 -1.02
N ARG A 43 13.54 -1.42 -0.45
CA ARG A 43 13.72 -1.44 1.00
C ARG A 43 12.55 -0.66 1.57
N ALA A 44 11.86 -1.24 2.56
CA ALA A 44 10.87 -0.48 3.31
C ALA A 44 11.59 0.77 3.86
N GLU A 45 11.14 1.96 3.46
CA GLU A 45 11.72 3.23 3.91
C GLU A 45 11.40 3.50 5.40
N ALA A 46 10.51 2.70 6.01
CA ALA A 46 10.05 2.81 7.37
C ALA A 46 10.36 1.52 8.16
N SER A 47 10.98 1.64 9.33
CA SER A 47 11.40 0.50 10.17
C SER A 47 11.28 0.83 11.65
N THR A 48 10.22 0.31 12.30
CA THR A 48 10.11 0.33 13.77
C THR A 48 11.28 -0.40 14.43
N ALA A 49 11.87 -1.40 13.74
CA ALA A 49 13.05 -2.12 14.23
C ALA A 49 14.31 -1.25 14.33
N ASP A 50 14.42 -0.19 13.54
CA ASP A 50 15.56 0.74 13.62
C ASP A 50 15.44 1.61 14.86
N LEU A 51 14.23 2.11 15.16
CA LEU A 51 13.95 2.81 16.41
C LEU A 51 14.25 1.90 17.62
N ILE A 52 13.75 0.66 17.61
CA ILE A 52 13.99 -0.30 18.72
C ILE A 52 15.49 -0.47 18.96
N ARG A 53 16.29 -0.71 17.91
CA ARG A 53 17.74 -0.86 18.04
C ARG A 53 18.44 0.39 18.58
N GLN A 54 17.98 1.58 18.21
CA GLN A 54 18.52 2.83 18.75
C GLN A 54 18.21 2.96 20.25
N LEU A 55 16.96 2.72 20.65
CA LEU A 55 16.54 2.80 22.04
C LEU A 55 17.21 1.74 22.91
N ASP A 56 17.33 0.50 22.43
CA ASP A 56 18.12 -0.56 23.09
C ASP A 56 19.57 -0.11 23.33
N GLY A 57 20.18 0.55 22.34
CA GLY A 57 21.54 1.07 22.44
C GLY A 57 21.66 2.17 23.50
N LEU A 58 20.70 3.10 23.56
CA LEU A 58 20.66 4.15 24.58
C LEU A 58 20.54 3.55 25.98
N VAL A 59 19.58 2.65 26.17
CA VAL A 59 19.34 1.95 27.43
C VAL A 59 20.59 1.20 27.89
N ALA A 60 21.22 0.42 27.00
CA ALA A 60 22.41 -0.36 27.35
C ALA A 60 23.63 0.50 27.71
N SER A 61 23.67 1.76 27.25
CA SER A 61 24.75 2.70 27.54
C SER A 61 24.48 3.59 28.77
N PHE A 62 23.26 3.58 29.30
CA PHE A 62 22.88 4.42 30.42
C PHE A 62 23.50 3.89 31.72
N PRO A 63 24.17 4.73 32.54
CA PRO A 63 24.92 4.26 33.70
C PRO A 63 24.04 3.85 34.90
N GLY A 64 22.77 4.27 34.94
CA GLY A 64 21.80 3.92 35.97
C GLY A 64 20.72 2.97 35.47
N GLY A 65 19.62 2.86 36.22
CA GLY A 65 18.43 2.15 35.78
C GLY A 65 17.49 3.05 34.99
N ALA A 66 16.81 2.50 33.98
CA ALA A 66 15.89 3.25 33.14
C ALA A 66 14.62 2.44 32.86
N GLY A 67 13.47 3.10 32.98
CA GLY A 67 12.17 2.61 32.57
C GLY A 67 11.70 3.44 31.38
N VAL A 68 11.46 2.79 30.24
CA VAL A 68 11.08 3.48 29.00
C VAL A 68 9.80 2.89 28.43
N TRP A 69 8.87 3.77 28.07
CA TRP A 69 7.64 3.40 27.35
C TRP A 69 7.46 4.31 26.13
N VAL A 70 7.40 3.72 24.94
CA VAL A 70 7.09 4.44 23.70
C VAL A 70 5.88 3.80 23.04
N SER A 71 4.86 4.59 22.72
CA SER A 71 3.67 4.10 22.02
C SER A 71 3.11 5.12 21.03
N ASP A 72 2.46 4.60 19.98
CA ASP A 72 1.51 5.36 19.18
C ASP A 72 0.14 5.11 19.82
N PRO A 73 -0.61 6.16 20.22
CA PRO A 73 -1.90 5.96 20.88
C PRO A 73 -2.88 5.17 19.99
N ASN A 74 -2.80 5.27 18.67
CA ASN A 74 -3.69 4.56 17.76
C ASN A 74 -3.31 3.08 17.54
N VAL A 75 -2.17 2.65 18.08
CA VAL A 75 -1.69 1.26 18.00
C VAL A 75 -1.91 0.56 19.35
N PRO A 76 -2.48 -0.66 19.37
CA PRO A 76 -2.81 -1.34 20.63
C PRO A 76 -1.58 -1.81 21.42
N THR A 77 -0.45 -2.02 20.74
CA THR A 77 0.81 -2.46 21.36
C THR A 77 1.83 -1.31 21.39
N PRO A 78 2.60 -1.15 22.49
CA PRO A 78 3.69 -0.18 22.52
C PRO A 78 4.71 -0.48 21.42
N LEU A 79 5.37 0.58 20.94
CA LEU A 79 6.43 0.51 19.94
C LEU A 79 7.74 0.01 20.57
N PHE A 80 7.98 0.38 21.82
CA PHE A 80 9.15 -0.01 22.60
C PHE A 80 8.83 0.02 24.09
N THR A 81 9.37 -0.92 24.84
CA THR A 81 9.30 -0.96 26.31
C THR A 81 10.61 -1.49 26.89
N HIS A 82 11.11 -0.84 27.93
CA HIS A 82 12.19 -1.33 28.78
C HIS A 82 11.79 -1.11 30.24
N ASP A 83 11.90 -2.14 31.07
CA ASP A 83 11.46 -2.20 32.47
C ASP A 83 10.12 -1.47 32.73
N PRO A 84 9.06 -1.79 31.95
CA PRO A 84 7.82 -1.01 31.95
C PRO A 84 7.01 -1.12 33.24
N ASP A 85 7.29 -2.13 34.06
CA ASP A 85 6.58 -2.46 35.29
C ASP A 85 7.43 -2.17 36.55
N GLU A 86 8.63 -1.60 36.38
CA GLU A 86 9.48 -1.21 37.51
C GLU A 86 8.82 -0.06 38.28
N GLN A 87 8.71 -0.21 39.59
CA GLN A 87 8.19 0.84 40.46
C GLN A 87 9.33 1.80 40.81
N VAL A 88 9.16 3.05 40.39
CA VAL A 88 10.15 4.12 40.61
C VAL A 88 9.47 5.24 41.38
N ILE A 89 10.22 5.91 42.26
CA ILE A 89 9.75 7.16 42.89
C ILE A 89 9.37 8.12 41.78
N ALA A 90 8.12 8.56 41.72
CA ALA A 90 7.59 9.33 40.61
C ALA A 90 8.19 10.73 40.50
N ALA A 91 8.80 11.23 41.59
CA ALA A 91 9.15 12.63 41.77
C ALA A 91 7.96 13.52 41.35
N SER A 92 8.19 14.70 40.79
CA SER A 92 7.13 15.60 40.33
C SER A 92 6.20 15.07 39.21
N LEU A 93 6.35 13.82 38.73
CA LEU A 93 5.34 13.20 37.87
C LEU A 93 4.01 12.96 38.61
N TYR A 94 4.00 12.81 39.94
CA TYR A 94 2.76 12.63 40.72
C TYR A 94 1.73 13.75 40.49
N LYS A 95 2.20 14.95 40.14
CA LYS A 95 1.39 16.13 39.78
C LYS A 95 0.45 15.88 38.60
N LEU A 96 0.72 14.86 37.77
CA LEU A 96 -0.20 14.37 36.75
C LEU A 96 -1.49 13.80 37.36
N GLY A 97 -1.38 13.09 38.48
CA GLY A 97 -2.54 12.60 39.25
C GLY A 97 -3.33 13.75 39.88
N VAL A 98 -2.63 14.72 40.48
CA VAL A 98 -3.23 15.95 41.05
C VAL A 98 -4.02 16.69 39.97
N LEU A 99 -3.42 16.89 38.79
CA LEU A 99 -4.08 17.50 37.63
C LEU A 99 -5.33 16.73 37.20
N ALA A 100 -5.25 15.39 37.10
CA ALA A 100 -6.39 14.57 36.68
C ALA A 100 -7.57 14.64 37.65
N GLU A 101 -7.32 14.65 38.96
CA GLU A 101 -8.38 14.78 39.97
C GLU A 101 -8.99 16.19 39.99
N ALA A 102 -8.17 17.23 39.89
CA ALA A 102 -8.67 18.60 39.77
C ALA A 102 -9.58 18.75 38.55
N GLU A 103 -9.12 18.30 37.39
CA GLU A 103 -9.88 18.36 36.14
C GLU A 103 -11.12 17.48 36.16
N ARG A 104 -11.10 16.34 36.85
CA ARG A 104 -12.30 15.53 37.08
C ARG A 104 -13.33 16.28 37.92
N ARG A 105 -12.92 17.00 38.97
CA ARG A 105 -13.84 17.81 39.78
C ARG A 105 -14.39 19.00 39.00
N VAL A 106 -13.56 19.67 38.20
CA VAL A 106 -14.01 20.74 37.30
C VAL A 106 -15.02 20.21 36.28
N ASP A 107 -14.73 19.08 35.64
CA ASP A 107 -15.63 18.45 34.66
C ASP A 107 -16.97 18.02 35.28
N ALA A 108 -16.96 17.65 36.57
CA ALA A 108 -18.14 17.34 37.36
C ALA A 108 -18.86 18.57 37.95
N GLY A 109 -18.35 19.79 37.75
CA GLY A 109 -18.89 21.02 38.33
C GLY A 109 -18.71 21.12 39.86
N GLN A 110 -17.76 20.38 40.42
CA GLN A 110 -17.44 20.33 41.85
C GLN A 110 -16.38 21.38 42.25
N LEU A 111 -15.57 21.81 41.28
CA LEU A 111 -14.61 22.91 41.40
C LEU A 111 -14.76 23.84 40.20
N HIS A 112 -14.38 25.11 40.39
CA HIS A 112 -14.31 26.12 39.33
C HIS A 112 -12.89 26.67 39.26
N TYR A 113 -12.46 27.06 38.06
CA TYR A 113 -11.12 27.61 37.85
C TYR A 113 -10.84 28.90 38.63
N SER A 114 -11.88 29.63 39.03
CA SER A 114 -11.79 30.83 39.86
C SER A 114 -11.79 30.53 41.36
N ASP A 115 -11.89 29.27 41.78
CA ASP A 115 -11.83 28.91 43.20
C ASP A 115 -10.46 29.26 43.76
N GLU A 116 -10.42 29.73 45.01
CA GLU A 116 -9.20 30.17 45.68
C GLU A 116 -8.38 28.98 46.21
N VAL A 117 -7.08 29.01 45.95
CA VAL A 117 -6.06 28.11 46.48
C VAL A 117 -5.05 28.95 47.26
N VAL A 118 -5.02 28.77 48.58
CA VAL A 118 -4.10 29.48 49.46
C VAL A 118 -2.90 28.58 49.75
N ILE A 119 -1.70 29.06 49.45
CA ILE A 119 -0.45 28.37 49.80
C ILE A 119 -0.22 28.52 51.30
N GLN A 120 -0.31 27.43 52.05
CA GLN A 120 -0.10 27.42 53.49
C GLN A 120 1.39 27.28 53.83
N PRO A 121 1.82 27.64 55.06
CA PRO A 121 3.20 27.43 55.50
C PRO A 121 3.68 25.98 55.36
N GLU A 122 2.80 25.00 55.56
CA GLU A 122 3.09 23.57 55.37
C GLU A 122 3.27 23.14 53.91
N ASP A 123 2.80 23.93 52.95
CA ASP A 123 2.97 23.64 51.51
C ASP A 123 4.35 24.06 50.99
N ILE A 124 5.12 24.84 51.78
CA ILE A 124 6.41 25.38 51.33
C ILE A 124 7.53 24.35 51.55
N THR A 125 8.11 23.91 50.45
CA THR A 125 9.31 23.06 50.43
C THR A 125 10.59 23.88 50.36
N ALA A 126 11.72 23.30 50.79
CA ALA A 126 13.02 23.97 50.74
C ALA A 126 13.49 24.27 49.31
N ASP A 127 13.04 23.50 48.33
CA ASP A 127 13.34 23.63 46.92
C ASP A 127 12.06 23.55 46.05
N GLY A 128 12.08 24.19 44.89
CA GLY A 128 11.00 24.07 43.89
C GLY A 128 9.68 24.75 44.24
N SER A 129 9.60 25.51 45.33
CA SER A 129 8.48 26.42 45.63
C SER A 129 8.85 27.85 45.20
N PHE A 130 8.00 28.46 44.37
CA PHE A 130 8.18 29.80 43.81
C PHE A 130 7.20 30.83 44.37
N GLU A 131 6.18 30.37 45.09
CA GLU A 131 5.23 31.21 45.80
C GLU A 131 5.54 31.26 47.30
N GLU A 132 5.20 32.38 47.94
CA GLU A 132 5.36 32.56 49.38
C GLU A 132 4.12 32.05 50.14
N ALA A 133 4.30 31.66 51.40
CA ALA A 133 3.18 31.31 52.28
C ALA A 133 2.19 32.50 52.42
N GLY A 134 0.89 32.19 52.30
CA GLY A 134 -0.19 33.17 52.29
C GLY A 134 -0.54 33.71 50.90
N THR A 135 0.20 33.32 49.85
CA THR A 135 -0.17 33.64 48.47
C THR A 135 -1.51 33.02 48.11
N GLN A 136 -2.39 33.81 47.48
CA GLN A 136 -3.69 33.36 47.00
C GLN A 136 -3.63 33.25 45.48
N LEU A 137 -3.81 32.04 44.98
CA LEU A 137 -3.94 31.76 43.57
C LEU A 137 -5.37 31.34 43.26
N THR A 138 -5.82 31.55 42.04
CA THR A 138 -6.96 30.80 41.52
C THR A 138 -6.54 29.34 41.25
N LEU A 139 -7.51 28.42 41.21
CA LEU A 139 -7.27 27.04 40.79
C LEU A 139 -6.59 26.98 39.42
N ASP A 140 -6.95 27.89 38.50
CA ASP A 140 -6.32 28.01 37.18
C ASP A 140 -4.82 28.30 37.26
N GLU A 141 -4.44 29.27 38.09
CA GLU A 141 -3.06 29.70 38.31
C GLU A 141 -2.24 28.63 39.04
N ALA A 142 -2.82 28.01 40.08
CA ALA A 142 -2.16 26.93 40.81
C ALA A 142 -1.88 25.72 39.90
N LEU A 143 -2.85 25.31 39.07
CA LEU A 143 -2.65 24.23 38.09
C LEU A 143 -1.62 24.62 37.02
N GLU A 144 -1.58 25.88 36.60
CA GLU A 144 -0.60 26.37 35.63
C GLU A 144 0.82 26.32 36.20
N ALA A 145 1.04 26.85 37.41
CA ALA A 145 2.34 26.84 38.07
C ALA A 145 2.82 25.41 38.36
N MET A 146 1.93 24.56 38.89
CA MET A 146 2.21 23.15 39.18
C MET A 146 2.66 22.37 37.93
N ILE A 147 2.06 22.64 36.77
CA ILE A 147 2.37 21.89 35.55
C ILE A 147 3.52 22.53 34.80
N THR A 148 3.54 23.83 34.57
CA THR A 148 4.45 24.48 33.61
C THR A 148 5.85 24.77 34.15
N ILE A 149 5.98 25.00 35.46
CA ILE A 149 7.27 25.23 36.14
C ILE A 149 7.50 24.24 37.28
N SER A 150 6.61 23.27 37.44
CA SER A 150 6.70 22.24 38.49
C SER A 150 6.73 22.80 39.91
N ASP A 151 5.99 23.88 40.17
CA ASP A 151 5.92 24.51 41.49
C ASP A 151 5.45 23.52 42.57
N ASN A 152 6.18 23.42 43.68
CA ASN A 152 5.91 22.50 44.78
C ASN A 152 4.84 23.04 45.73
N GLY A 153 4.84 24.33 46.05
CA GLY A 153 3.83 24.96 46.90
C GLY A 153 2.41 24.80 46.35
N ALA A 154 2.19 25.14 45.09
CA ALA A 154 0.93 24.94 44.40
C ALA A 154 0.55 23.45 44.32
N ALA A 155 1.51 22.55 44.12
CA ALA A 155 1.25 21.12 44.06
C ALA A 155 0.77 20.56 45.39
N LEU A 156 1.42 20.91 46.50
CA LEU A 156 1.07 20.46 47.85
C LEU A 156 -0.25 21.08 48.31
N ALA A 157 -0.48 22.37 48.07
CA ALA A 157 -1.75 23.02 48.36
C ALA A 157 -2.92 22.33 47.64
N LEU A 158 -2.75 22.03 46.34
CA LEU A 158 -3.74 21.28 45.56
C LEU A 158 -3.89 19.84 46.07
N TRP A 159 -2.80 19.18 46.42
CA TRP A 159 -2.84 17.82 46.96
C TRP A 159 -3.59 17.76 48.30
N HIS A 160 -3.42 18.73 49.20
CA HIS A 160 -4.19 18.86 50.44
C HIS A 160 -5.68 19.08 50.18
N ILE A 161 -6.04 19.95 49.22
CA ILE A 161 -7.45 20.23 48.85
C ILE A 161 -8.13 19.00 48.23
N LEU A 162 -7.42 18.28 47.36
CA LEU A 162 -7.98 17.17 46.61
C LEU A 162 -7.94 15.87 47.41
N GLY A 163 -6.89 15.66 48.21
CA GLY A 163 -6.59 14.44 48.95
C GLY A 163 -6.08 13.31 48.03
N GLY A 164 -4.88 12.80 48.30
CA GLY A 164 -4.26 11.67 47.59
C GLY A 164 -5.13 10.43 47.41
N GLY A 165 -6.01 10.09 48.35
CA GLY A 165 -6.95 8.97 48.22
C GLY A 165 -7.97 9.18 47.10
N ASN A 166 -8.40 10.42 46.86
CA ASN A 166 -9.24 10.76 45.72
C ASN A 166 -8.44 10.81 44.41
N ILE A 167 -7.17 11.23 44.48
CA ILE A 167 -6.26 11.21 43.33
C ILE A 167 -6.05 9.77 42.85
N ASP A 168 -5.70 8.85 43.75
CA ASP A 168 -5.58 7.42 43.47
C ASP A 168 -6.89 6.83 42.96
N ALA A 169 -8.03 7.15 43.58
CA ALA A 169 -9.33 6.67 43.12
C ALA A 169 -9.63 7.11 41.68
N THR A 170 -9.22 8.32 41.29
CA THR A 170 -9.36 8.82 39.93
C THR A 170 -8.47 8.07 38.95
N LEU A 171 -7.21 7.82 39.30
CA LEU A 171 -6.28 7.01 38.49
C LEU A 171 -6.79 5.57 38.33
N GLN A 172 -7.24 4.95 39.43
CA GLN A 172 -7.82 3.60 39.43
C GLN A 172 -9.08 3.50 38.56
N LYS A 173 -9.96 4.51 38.60
CA LYS A 173 -11.16 4.55 37.74
C LYS A 173 -10.80 4.63 36.25
N ALA A 174 -9.69 5.27 35.92
CA ALA A 174 -9.09 5.28 34.58
C ALA A 174 -8.30 4.00 34.25
N ARG A 175 -8.26 3.01 35.17
CA ARG A 175 -7.50 1.75 35.08
C ARG A 175 -5.98 1.94 35.08
N ILE A 176 -5.50 3.00 35.74
CA ILE A 176 -4.09 3.27 35.99
C ILE A 176 -3.83 2.90 37.46
N THR A 177 -3.49 1.63 37.73
CA THR A 177 -3.37 1.11 39.10
C THR A 177 -1.97 1.19 39.67
N ASP A 178 -0.94 1.23 38.82
CA ASP A 178 0.47 1.26 39.23
C ASP A 178 1.03 2.70 39.20
N PHE A 179 0.22 3.63 39.72
CA PHE A 179 0.55 5.04 39.89
C PHE A 179 -0.10 5.51 41.20
N HIS A 180 0.72 5.67 42.23
CA HIS A 180 0.30 5.99 43.58
C HIS A 180 0.75 7.40 43.98
N VAL A 181 -0.22 8.18 44.47
CA VAL A 181 0.03 9.48 45.09
C VAL A 181 -0.24 9.33 46.58
N ALA A 182 0.84 9.06 47.33
CA ALA A 182 0.84 8.98 48.79
C ALA A 182 0.10 10.15 49.46
N LEU A 183 -0.44 9.91 50.66
CA LEU A 183 -1.20 10.84 51.51
C LEU A 183 -0.63 10.95 52.93
N ASP A 184 0.60 10.51 53.11
CA ASP A 184 1.28 10.39 54.40
C ASP A 184 2.60 11.15 54.42
N GLU A 185 3.19 11.25 55.61
CA GLU A 185 4.41 12.03 55.86
C GLU A 185 5.64 11.51 55.10
N SER A 186 5.57 10.33 54.45
CA SER A 186 6.68 9.84 53.65
C SER A 186 6.71 10.43 52.25
N GLU A 187 5.58 10.94 51.74
CA GLU A 187 5.44 11.45 50.36
C GLU A 187 6.02 10.50 49.30
N ASP A 188 5.94 9.19 49.56
CA ASP A 188 6.51 8.14 48.70
C ASP A 188 5.63 7.92 47.46
N HIS A 189 5.50 8.96 46.64
CA HIS A 189 4.83 8.89 45.36
C HIS A 189 5.62 7.98 44.43
N TRP A 190 4.97 6.96 43.85
CA TRP A 190 5.61 6.04 42.92
C TRP A 190 4.74 5.77 41.72
N ALA A 191 5.39 5.42 40.60
CA ALA A 191 4.70 5.02 39.39
C ALA A 191 5.54 4.03 38.60
N THR A 192 4.90 3.30 37.69
CA THR A 192 5.60 2.54 36.65
C THR A 192 5.60 3.29 35.32
N PRO A 193 6.61 3.09 34.45
CA PRO A 193 6.60 3.66 33.10
C PRO A 193 5.34 3.30 32.31
N ARG A 194 4.80 2.09 32.48
CA ARG A 194 3.53 1.67 31.87
C ARG A 194 2.35 2.50 32.37
N ALA A 195 2.26 2.78 33.66
CA ALA A 195 1.14 3.54 34.22
C ALA A 195 1.14 4.98 33.70
N VAL A 196 2.31 5.64 33.70
CA VAL A 196 2.48 6.99 33.12
C VAL A 196 2.23 6.96 31.60
N GLY A 197 2.70 5.93 30.90
CA GLY A 197 2.44 5.76 29.46
C GLY A 197 0.96 5.58 29.15
N THR A 198 0.23 4.89 30.03
CA THR A 198 -1.22 4.70 29.93
C THR A 198 -1.95 6.02 30.16
N PHE A 199 -1.52 6.82 31.14
CA PHE A 199 -2.04 8.17 31.38
C PHE A 199 -2.00 9.04 30.12
N PHE A 200 -0.82 9.19 29.51
CA PHE A 200 -0.65 9.99 28.30
C PHE A 200 -1.35 9.38 27.07
N THR A 201 -1.45 8.05 26.99
CA THR A 201 -2.22 7.38 25.93
C THR A 201 -3.71 7.72 26.03
N LEU A 202 -4.28 7.72 27.24
CA LEU A 202 -5.67 8.11 27.47
C LEU A 202 -5.90 9.60 27.20
N LEU A 203 -4.95 10.48 27.55
CA LEU A 203 -5.01 11.91 27.17
C LEU A 203 -5.01 12.09 25.65
N ALA A 204 -4.08 11.46 24.93
CA ALA A 204 -4.00 11.54 23.47
C ALA A 204 -5.28 11.05 22.78
N LYS A 205 -5.94 10.05 23.38
CA LYS A 205 -7.23 9.51 22.93
C LYS A 205 -8.46 10.30 23.40
N ARG A 206 -8.29 11.33 24.23
CA ARG A 206 -9.40 12.10 24.84
C ARG A 206 -10.32 11.24 25.71
N GLN A 207 -9.73 10.28 26.42
CA GLN A 207 -10.43 9.22 27.16
C GLN A 207 -10.07 9.15 28.65
N LEU A 208 -9.18 10.03 29.16
CA LEU A 208 -8.75 9.93 30.56
C LEU A 208 -9.89 10.23 31.55
N ILE A 209 -10.63 11.32 31.33
CA ILE A 209 -11.80 11.74 32.13
C ILE A 209 -12.98 12.00 31.19
N SER A 210 -12.83 13.02 30.34
CA SER A 210 -13.75 13.41 29.27
C SER A 210 -12.93 14.04 28.14
N PRO A 211 -13.46 14.17 26.91
CA PRO A 211 -12.74 14.84 25.85
C PRO A 211 -12.34 16.28 26.19
N ALA A 212 -13.25 17.04 26.82
CA ALA A 212 -13.00 18.42 27.21
C ALA A 212 -11.93 18.52 28.31
N ALA A 213 -11.97 17.64 29.31
CA ALA A 213 -10.94 17.59 30.36
C ALA A 213 -9.57 17.21 29.78
N SER A 214 -9.50 16.24 28.85
CA SER A 214 -8.26 15.91 28.17
C SER A 214 -7.69 17.08 27.37
N ASP A 215 -8.52 17.83 26.65
CA ASP A 215 -8.06 19.01 25.90
C ASP A 215 -7.51 20.11 26.83
N ARG A 216 -8.14 20.35 27.99
CA ARG A 216 -7.64 21.32 28.99
C ARG A 216 -6.31 20.88 29.62
N MET A 217 -6.18 19.60 29.98
CA MET A 217 -4.93 19.04 30.50
C MET A 217 -3.80 19.12 29.46
N LEU A 218 -4.05 18.72 28.22
CA LEU A 218 -3.09 18.80 27.13
C LEU A 218 -2.62 20.24 26.90
N ALA A 219 -3.54 21.20 26.88
CA ALA A 219 -3.20 22.61 26.69
C ALA A 219 -2.21 23.13 27.76
N ARG A 220 -2.35 22.71 29.03
CA ARG A 220 -1.39 23.07 30.09
C ARG A 220 -0.04 22.37 29.90
N LEU A 221 -0.08 21.07 29.62
CA LEU A 221 1.13 20.25 29.42
C LEU A 221 1.96 20.74 28.22
N GLU A 222 1.32 21.31 27.19
CA GLU A 222 1.98 21.93 26.03
C GLU A 222 2.68 23.26 26.36
N ARG A 223 2.39 23.87 27.51
CA ARG A 223 3.04 25.10 27.99
C ARG A 223 4.15 24.83 29.01
N GLN A 224 4.58 23.58 29.14
CA GLN A 224 5.73 23.21 29.96
C GLN A 224 6.97 24.03 29.62
N GLN A 225 7.63 24.56 30.66
CA GLN A 225 8.80 25.44 30.49
C GLN A 225 10.12 24.71 30.73
N ILE A 226 10.10 23.60 31.48
CA ILE A 226 11.29 22.77 31.75
C ILE A 226 11.57 21.87 30.53
N ASN A 227 12.30 22.42 29.55
CA ASN A 227 12.51 21.83 28.22
C ASN A 227 13.90 21.18 28.01
N ASN A 228 14.69 20.98 29.06
CA ASN A 228 16.05 20.40 29.00
C ASN A 228 16.07 18.85 28.86
N ARG A 229 14.93 18.21 28.61
CA ARG A 229 14.76 16.74 28.53
C ARG A 229 14.17 16.31 27.19
N LEU A 230 12.97 15.72 27.14
CA LEU A 230 12.36 15.25 25.88
C LEU A 230 12.42 16.31 24.76
N PRO A 231 12.22 17.61 25.04
CA PRO A 231 12.27 18.64 23.99
C PRO A 231 13.68 19.07 23.58
N ALA A 232 14.72 18.82 24.38
CA ALA A 232 16.02 19.51 24.27
C ALA A 232 16.75 19.30 22.93
N GLN A 233 16.57 18.13 22.32
CA GLN A 233 17.21 17.78 21.05
C GLN A 233 16.22 17.81 19.85
N LEU A 234 15.00 18.31 20.06
CA LEU A 234 14.00 18.41 19.00
C LEU A 234 14.18 19.70 18.17
N PRO A 235 13.77 19.70 16.89
CA PRO A 235 13.72 20.94 16.12
C PRO A 235 12.87 22.02 16.79
N ALA A 236 13.25 23.28 16.61
CA ALA A 236 12.47 24.41 17.11
C ALA A 236 11.02 24.37 16.58
N GLY A 237 10.07 24.64 17.46
CA GLY A 237 8.64 24.67 17.16
C GLY A 237 7.94 23.30 17.20
N VAL A 238 8.64 22.21 17.52
CA VAL A 238 7.98 20.94 17.85
C VAL A 238 7.23 21.09 19.16
N VAL A 239 5.94 20.82 19.13
CA VAL A 239 5.09 20.83 20.33
C VAL A 239 5.31 19.54 21.11
N VAL A 240 5.50 19.66 22.42
CA VAL A 240 5.59 18.54 23.36
C VAL A 240 4.65 18.84 24.52
N ALA A 241 3.68 17.96 24.77
CA ALA A 241 2.82 18.03 25.94
C ALA A 241 3.41 17.12 27.03
N HIS A 242 4.12 17.67 28.02
CA HIS A 242 4.91 16.84 28.94
C HIS A 242 4.99 17.36 30.37
N LYS A 243 5.42 16.46 31.26
CA LYS A 243 5.72 16.74 32.66
C LYS A 243 7.04 16.09 33.04
N THR A 244 7.88 16.89 33.70
CA THR A 244 9.16 16.46 34.27
C THR A 244 9.02 15.99 35.72
N GLY A 245 9.94 15.12 36.15
CA GLY A 245 10.12 14.71 37.54
C GLY A 245 11.58 14.86 37.94
N ASN A 246 11.86 15.50 39.08
CA ASN A 246 13.20 15.62 39.62
C ASN A 246 13.21 15.33 41.11
N LEU A 247 14.09 14.42 41.49
CA LEU A 247 14.50 14.12 42.85
C LEU A 247 15.96 13.66 42.77
N VAL A 248 16.72 13.79 43.85
CA VAL A 248 18.12 13.32 43.88
C VAL A 248 18.18 11.84 43.48
N GLY A 249 18.91 11.56 42.39
CA GLY A 249 19.05 10.21 41.85
C GLY A 249 17.85 9.70 41.04
N ALA A 250 16.80 10.51 40.82
CA ALA A 250 15.65 10.19 39.99
C ALA A 250 15.24 11.37 39.11
N THR A 251 15.54 11.28 37.81
CA THR A 251 15.25 12.32 36.82
C THR A 251 14.37 11.74 35.71
N HIS A 252 13.24 12.38 35.44
CA HIS A 252 12.18 11.85 34.59
C HIS A 252 11.62 12.89 33.64
N ASP A 253 11.08 12.42 32.53
CA ASP A 253 10.19 13.20 31.68
C ASP A 253 9.22 12.27 30.96
N ALA A 254 7.98 12.71 30.85
CA ALA A 254 6.92 11.93 30.23
C ALA A 254 5.94 12.84 29.51
N GLY A 255 5.55 12.47 28.30
CA GLY A 255 4.70 13.32 27.49
C GLY A 255 4.29 12.76 26.14
N ILE A 256 3.67 13.63 25.35
CA ILE A 256 3.31 13.41 23.96
C ILE A 256 4.18 14.31 23.09
N ILE A 257 4.98 13.71 22.21
CA ILE A 257 5.71 14.41 21.15
C ILE A 257 4.83 14.42 19.89
N TYR A 258 4.50 15.60 19.38
CA TYR A 258 3.72 15.72 18.14
C TYR A 258 4.65 15.64 16.92
N THR A 259 4.72 14.46 16.30
CA THR A 259 5.54 14.23 15.10
C THR A 259 4.73 14.50 13.82
N LYS A 260 5.40 14.59 12.68
CA LYS A 260 4.75 14.66 11.35
C LYS A 260 3.85 13.46 11.05
N SER A 261 4.14 12.32 11.68
CA SER A 261 3.41 11.05 11.51
C SER A 261 2.34 10.81 12.58
N GLY A 262 2.07 11.81 13.41
CA GLY A 262 1.11 11.74 14.52
C GLY A 262 1.78 11.80 15.91
N PRO A 263 0.95 11.83 16.98
CA PRO A 263 1.44 11.90 18.36
C PRO A 263 2.18 10.62 18.77
N ARG A 264 3.22 10.78 19.57
CA ARG A 264 3.96 9.67 20.20
C ARG A 264 3.98 9.88 21.70
N VAL A 265 3.46 8.92 22.44
CA VAL A 265 3.61 8.90 23.90
C VAL A 265 5.00 8.39 24.21
N VAL A 266 5.76 9.16 24.98
CA VAL A 266 7.13 8.84 25.40
C VAL A 266 7.23 9.04 26.90
N VAL A 267 7.70 8.01 27.59
CA VAL A 267 8.02 8.05 29.02
C VAL A 267 9.45 7.57 29.17
N ALA A 268 10.26 8.34 29.88
CA ALA A 268 11.59 7.95 30.31
C ALA A 268 11.74 8.32 31.80
N MET A 269 11.81 7.29 32.63
CA MET A 269 12.01 7.41 34.08
C MET A 269 13.36 6.78 34.42
N THR A 270 14.30 7.54 34.98
CA THR A 270 15.63 7.01 35.35
C THR A 270 15.86 7.04 36.85
N TRP A 271 16.66 6.11 37.35
CA TRP A 271 17.12 6.07 38.74
C TRP A 271 18.61 5.71 38.83
N ASP A 272 19.24 5.99 39.97
CA ASP A 272 20.65 5.70 40.26
C ASP A 272 21.65 6.27 39.24
N ALA A 273 21.35 7.47 38.71
CA ALA A 273 22.21 8.16 37.75
C ALA A 273 22.40 9.64 38.09
N PRO A 274 23.52 10.26 37.67
CA PRO A 274 23.67 11.71 37.66
C PRO A 274 22.64 12.38 36.74
N ASP A 275 22.18 13.58 37.12
CA ASP A 275 21.16 14.32 36.37
C ASP A 275 21.58 14.63 34.93
N GLU A 276 22.85 14.93 34.69
CA GLU A 276 23.37 15.21 33.34
C GLU A 276 23.26 13.98 32.43
N ASP A 277 23.59 12.79 32.94
CA ASP A 277 23.44 11.53 32.19
C ASP A 277 21.96 11.24 31.90
N ALA A 278 21.08 11.49 32.88
CA ALA A 278 19.64 11.31 32.72
C ALA A 278 19.03 12.29 31.70
N ASP A 279 19.35 13.59 31.79
CA ASP A 279 18.89 14.60 30.84
C ASP A 279 19.33 14.27 29.40
N ASN A 280 20.60 13.85 29.22
CA ASN A 280 21.13 13.42 27.93
C ASN A 280 20.46 12.15 27.39
N PHE A 281 20.20 11.17 28.26
CA PHE A 281 19.47 9.96 27.90
C PHE A 281 18.04 10.27 27.45
N ILE A 282 17.28 11.01 28.26
CA ILE A 282 15.88 11.34 28.00
C ILE A 282 15.74 12.16 26.72
N SER A 283 16.60 13.16 26.53
CA SER A 283 16.59 13.98 25.30
C SER A 283 16.94 13.17 24.05
N SER A 284 17.87 12.21 24.15
CA SER A 284 18.21 11.29 23.05
C SER A 284 17.05 10.33 22.73
N VAL A 285 16.33 9.83 23.73
CA VAL A 285 15.09 9.05 23.53
C VAL A 285 14.06 9.89 22.79
N GLY A 286 13.82 11.14 23.21
CA GLY A 286 12.91 12.07 22.54
C GLY A 286 13.26 12.30 21.07
N ALA A 287 14.54 12.56 20.76
CA ALA A 287 15.03 12.77 19.41
C ALA A 287 14.91 11.53 18.51
N SER A 288 15.25 10.34 19.04
CA SER A 288 15.07 9.07 18.32
C SER A 288 13.60 8.81 18.00
N VAL A 289 12.68 9.04 18.94
CA VAL A 289 11.24 8.86 18.70
C VAL A 289 10.70 9.87 17.69
N TYR A 290 11.09 11.14 17.78
CA TYR A 290 10.63 12.18 16.86
C TYR A 290 11.09 11.94 15.42
N SER A 291 12.34 11.50 15.24
CA SER A 291 12.94 11.28 13.91
C SER A 291 12.58 9.92 13.30
N ALA A 292 12.00 9.01 14.08
CA ALA A 292 11.67 7.67 13.62
C ALA A 292 10.64 7.67 12.49
N ILE A 293 10.99 7.03 11.38
CA ILE A 293 10.06 6.66 10.32
C ILE A 293 9.48 5.29 10.70
N LEU A 294 8.32 5.32 11.37
CA LEU A 294 7.67 4.11 11.86
C LEU A 294 7.02 3.32 10.73
N GLU A 295 7.07 2.00 10.86
CA GLU A 295 6.29 1.12 10.01
C GLU A 295 4.80 1.48 10.12
N PRO A 296 4.07 1.64 9.00
CA PRO A 296 2.63 1.86 9.04
C PRO A 296 1.90 0.69 9.71
N ALA A 297 0.67 0.90 10.16
CA ALA A 297 -0.14 -0.13 10.81
C ALA A 297 -0.27 -1.43 9.97
N ALA A 298 -0.20 -1.29 8.64
CA ALA A 298 -0.05 -2.39 7.70
C ALA A 298 0.76 -1.92 6.48
N ASN A 299 1.55 -2.83 5.89
CA ASN A 299 2.27 -2.58 4.64
C ASN A 299 2.20 -3.79 3.72
N ALA A 300 2.16 -3.55 2.42
CA ALA A 300 2.02 -4.59 1.42
C ALA A 300 3.03 -4.48 0.29
N ARG A 301 3.36 -5.64 -0.29
CA ARG A 301 3.88 -5.72 -1.65
C ARG A 301 2.77 -6.22 -2.55
N TYR A 302 2.54 -5.52 -3.65
CA TYR A 302 1.54 -5.89 -4.64
C TYR A 302 2.22 -6.47 -5.88
N GLN A 303 1.59 -7.48 -6.48
CA GLN A 303 1.95 -7.96 -7.80
C GLN A 303 0.84 -7.56 -8.77
N VAL A 304 1.14 -6.58 -9.61
CA VAL A 304 0.24 -6.06 -10.64
C VAL A 304 0.82 -6.29 -12.02
N THR A 305 -0.05 -6.46 -13.02
CA THR A 305 0.38 -6.61 -14.42
C THR A 305 1.03 -5.33 -14.95
N LYS A 306 2.07 -5.48 -15.77
CA LYS A 306 2.68 -4.38 -16.53
C LYS A 306 1.88 -4.01 -17.79
N ASN A 307 1.16 -4.99 -18.35
CA ASN A 307 0.33 -4.78 -19.53
C ASN A 307 -1.04 -4.26 -19.11
N ALA A 308 -1.62 -3.37 -19.92
CA ALA A 308 -2.95 -2.85 -19.68
C ALA A 308 -4.00 -3.97 -19.74
N ILE A 309 -4.91 -3.97 -18.77
CA ILE A 309 -6.02 -4.92 -18.70
C ILE A 309 -7.15 -4.37 -19.59
N ALA A 310 -7.59 -5.16 -20.57
CA ALA A 310 -8.73 -4.83 -21.42
C ALA A 310 -10.03 -4.98 -20.61
N VAL A 311 -10.89 -3.96 -20.64
CA VAL A 311 -12.16 -3.93 -19.92
C VAL A 311 -13.26 -3.22 -20.72
N ASP A 312 -14.49 -3.69 -20.55
CA ASP A 312 -15.67 -3.10 -21.18
C ASP A 312 -16.08 -1.80 -20.46
N ILE A 313 -16.27 -0.71 -21.23
CA ILE A 313 -16.78 0.56 -20.68
C ILE A 313 -18.11 0.39 -19.95
N GLY A 314 -18.31 1.14 -18.87
CA GLY A 314 -19.58 1.16 -18.13
C GLY A 314 -19.88 -0.11 -17.33
N THR A 315 -18.92 -1.04 -17.22
CA THR A 315 -19.06 -2.27 -16.41
C THR A 315 -18.36 -2.13 -15.06
N GLN A 316 -18.68 -3.05 -14.15
CA GLN A 316 -17.86 -3.34 -12.98
C GLN A 316 -16.93 -4.50 -13.35
N SER A 317 -15.64 -4.22 -13.48
CA SER A 317 -14.66 -5.22 -13.93
C SER A 317 -13.85 -5.76 -12.73
N PRO A 318 -13.89 -7.07 -12.44
CA PRO A 318 -13.08 -7.66 -11.38
C PRO A 318 -11.62 -7.75 -11.83
N VAL A 319 -10.71 -7.15 -11.06
CA VAL A 319 -9.26 -7.22 -11.27
C VAL A 319 -8.63 -7.97 -10.11
N VAL A 320 -7.89 -9.04 -10.40
CA VAL A 320 -7.19 -9.81 -9.36
C VAL A 320 -5.79 -9.25 -9.14
N VAL A 321 -5.47 -8.95 -7.89
CA VAL A 321 -4.16 -8.48 -7.44
C VAL A 321 -3.65 -9.39 -6.34
N SER A 322 -2.40 -9.85 -6.45
CA SER A 322 -1.74 -10.57 -5.34
C SER A 322 -1.15 -9.58 -4.36
N ILE A 323 -1.52 -9.70 -3.09
CA ILE A 323 -1.08 -8.84 -2.00
C ILE A 323 -0.29 -9.68 -1.01
N THR A 324 0.97 -9.34 -0.77
CA THR A 324 1.81 -9.90 0.29
C THR A 324 1.84 -8.95 1.48
N ASN A 325 1.52 -9.41 2.69
CA ASN A 325 1.81 -8.65 3.91
C ASN A 325 3.33 -8.62 4.11
N VAL A 326 3.96 -7.44 3.99
CA VAL A 326 5.41 -7.26 4.22
C VAL A 326 5.71 -6.59 5.55
N GLY A 327 4.67 -6.31 6.34
CA GLY A 327 4.82 -5.75 7.66
C GLY A 327 5.23 -6.78 8.71
N SER A 328 5.59 -6.29 9.88
CA SER A 328 5.98 -7.10 11.05
C SER A 328 4.76 -7.69 11.79
N ARG A 329 3.56 -7.15 11.54
CA ARG A 329 2.32 -7.50 12.26
C ARG A 329 1.38 -8.36 11.41
N PRO A 330 0.69 -9.35 12.00
CA PRO A 330 -0.38 -10.06 11.32
C PRO A 330 -1.59 -9.13 11.13
N TRP A 331 -2.25 -9.24 9.99
CA TRP A 331 -3.54 -8.60 9.76
C TRP A 331 -4.65 -9.48 10.29
N THR A 332 -5.72 -8.87 10.79
CA THR A 332 -6.94 -9.57 11.19
C THR A 332 -8.06 -9.30 10.18
N ALA A 333 -9.04 -10.19 10.09
CA ALA A 333 -10.19 -9.96 9.21
C ALA A 333 -11.14 -8.88 9.76
N THR A 334 -11.14 -8.66 11.08
CA THR A 334 -11.98 -7.70 11.79
C THR A 334 -11.26 -7.13 13.02
N GLY A 335 -11.76 -6.03 13.57
CA GLY A 335 -11.24 -5.41 14.79
C GLY A 335 -10.02 -4.50 14.56
N PRO A 336 -9.28 -4.13 15.62
CA PRO A 336 -8.22 -3.12 15.55
C PRO A 336 -7.06 -3.45 14.58
N GLY A 337 -6.83 -4.73 14.28
CA GLY A 337 -5.81 -5.19 13.32
C GLY A 337 -6.33 -5.36 11.88
N SER A 338 -7.57 -4.96 11.60
CA SER A 338 -8.14 -5.14 10.27
C SER A 338 -7.60 -4.14 9.28
N VAL A 339 -7.33 -4.62 8.07
CA VAL A 339 -6.79 -3.82 6.97
C VAL A 339 -7.80 -3.80 5.85
N GLY A 340 -8.09 -2.61 5.34
CA GLY A 340 -8.91 -2.43 4.15
C GLY A 340 -8.07 -2.15 2.91
N LEU A 341 -8.61 -2.46 1.75
CA LEU A 341 -8.06 -2.11 0.44
C LEU A 341 -8.91 -1.00 -0.19
N ILE A 342 -8.26 0.06 -0.63
CA ILE A 342 -8.87 1.16 -1.38
C ILE A 342 -8.22 1.27 -2.75
N TRP A 343 -8.95 1.86 -3.69
CA TRP A 343 -8.45 2.12 -5.03
C TRP A 343 -8.97 3.44 -5.56
N GLU A 344 -8.20 4.05 -6.46
CA GLU A 344 -8.55 5.28 -7.16
C GLU A 344 -8.29 5.10 -8.65
N LEU A 345 -9.24 5.51 -9.48
CA LEU A 345 -9.14 5.49 -10.94
C LEU A 345 -8.97 6.91 -11.47
N ARG A 346 -7.92 7.11 -12.27
CA ARG A 346 -7.56 8.37 -12.91
C ARG A 346 -7.63 8.28 -14.43
N SER A 347 -7.93 9.41 -15.07
CA SER A 347 -7.78 9.58 -16.51
C SER A 347 -6.30 9.58 -16.92
N ASN A 348 -6.03 9.48 -18.22
CA ASN A 348 -4.69 9.63 -18.78
C ASN A 348 -4.04 11.01 -18.51
N GLN A 349 -4.84 12.02 -18.15
CA GLN A 349 -4.38 13.36 -17.74
C GLN A 349 -4.15 13.46 -16.21
N GLY A 350 -4.35 12.38 -15.46
CA GLY A 350 -4.15 12.31 -14.02
C GLY A 350 -5.33 12.81 -13.17
N GLN A 351 -6.45 13.17 -13.79
CA GLN A 351 -7.67 13.58 -13.08
C GLN A 351 -8.34 12.36 -12.45
N VAL A 352 -8.68 12.45 -11.16
CA VAL A 352 -9.46 11.42 -10.46
C VAL A 352 -10.88 11.39 -11.01
N LEU A 353 -11.33 10.22 -11.47
CA LEU A 353 -12.66 10.03 -12.02
C LEU A 353 -13.59 9.34 -11.03
N THR A 354 -13.09 8.32 -10.33
CA THR A 354 -13.83 7.57 -9.31
C THR A 354 -12.85 6.87 -8.38
N ASN A 355 -13.32 6.45 -7.21
CA ASN A 355 -12.56 5.67 -6.23
C ASN A 355 -13.45 4.62 -5.57
N SER A 356 -12.84 3.77 -4.75
CA SER A 356 -13.57 2.81 -3.92
C SER A 356 -14.48 3.56 -2.93
N PRO A 357 -15.81 3.30 -2.93
CA PRO A 357 -16.75 4.04 -2.08
C PRO A 357 -16.56 3.75 -0.58
N ARG A 358 -15.98 2.59 -0.26
CA ARG A 358 -15.57 2.18 1.08
C ARG A 358 -14.36 1.25 0.98
N PRO A 359 -13.50 1.16 1.99
CA PRO A 359 -12.45 0.16 2.03
C PRO A 359 -13.03 -1.25 1.93
N GLN A 360 -12.50 -2.06 1.01
CA GLN A 360 -12.79 -3.48 0.92
C GLN A 360 -12.02 -4.22 2.02
N ALA A 361 -12.72 -4.91 2.92
CA ALA A 361 -12.07 -5.68 3.98
C ALA A 361 -11.16 -6.77 3.39
N LEU A 362 -9.92 -6.86 3.87
CA LEU A 362 -8.99 -7.92 3.51
C LEU A 362 -9.08 -9.08 4.51
N PRO A 363 -8.78 -10.32 4.07
CA PRO A 363 -8.62 -11.44 5.00
C PRO A 363 -7.41 -11.21 5.90
N GLY A 364 -7.38 -11.91 7.03
CA GLY A 364 -6.19 -11.92 7.88
C GLY A 364 -5.00 -12.54 7.14
N LEU A 365 -3.86 -11.86 7.18
CA LEU A 365 -2.60 -12.31 6.57
C LEU A 365 -1.47 -12.21 7.58
N LEU A 366 -0.77 -13.31 7.81
CA LEU A 366 0.46 -13.29 8.59
C LEU A 366 1.58 -12.58 7.81
N PRO A 367 2.63 -12.09 8.49
CA PRO A 367 3.82 -11.56 7.83
C PRO A 367 4.36 -12.52 6.76
N ASN A 368 4.68 -11.98 5.60
CA ASN A 368 5.13 -12.68 4.38
C ASN A 368 4.11 -13.60 3.70
N GLN A 369 2.87 -13.69 4.19
CA GLN A 369 1.81 -14.41 3.46
C GLN A 369 1.28 -13.58 2.30
N THR A 370 0.90 -14.27 1.22
CA THR A 370 0.36 -13.68 0.00
C THR A 370 -1.03 -14.22 -0.29
N GLN A 371 -1.94 -13.34 -0.69
CA GLN A 371 -3.30 -13.69 -1.08
C GLN A 371 -3.71 -12.96 -2.35
N ASN A 372 -4.46 -13.64 -3.21
CA ASN A 372 -5.10 -13.04 -4.37
C ASN A 372 -6.42 -12.39 -3.95
N ILE A 373 -6.56 -11.09 -4.23
CA ILE A 373 -7.73 -10.28 -3.91
C ILE A 373 -8.31 -9.75 -5.21
N SER A 374 -9.61 -9.97 -5.42
CA SER A 374 -10.35 -9.35 -6.52
C SER A 374 -10.85 -7.97 -6.08
N ILE A 375 -10.58 -6.95 -6.87
CA ILE A 375 -11.16 -5.60 -6.72
C ILE A 375 -12.11 -5.33 -7.86
N ASP A 376 -13.30 -4.83 -7.54
CA ASP A 376 -14.27 -4.42 -8.54
C ASP A 376 -14.04 -2.95 -8.89
N VAL A 377 -13.59 -2.71 -10.13
CA VAL A 377 -13.30 -1.35 -10.62
C VAL A 377 -14.46 -0.90 -11.51
N ALA A 378 -15.05 0.24 -11.15
CA ALA A 378 -16.08 0.90 -11.94
C ALA A 378 -15.47 1.54 -13.20
N VAL A 379 -15.65 0.92 -14.35
CA VAL A 379 -15.03 1.37 -15.61
C VAL A 379 -15.83 2.54 -16.20
N PRO A 380 -15.18 3.68 -16.55
CA PRO A 380 -15.86 4.80 -17.18
C PRO A 380 -16.57 4.43 -18.48
N LYS A 381 -17.61 5.18 -18.85
CA LYS A 381 -18.37 4.96 -20.11
C LYS A 381 -17.63 5.41 -21.38
N GLN A 382 -16.47 6.04 -21.24
CA GLN A 382 -15.67 6.51 -22.36
C GLN A 382 -14.51 5.54 -22.64
N PRO A 383 -14.28 5.13 -23.90
CA PRO A 383 -13.09 4.37 -24.25
C PRO A 383 -11.81 5.17 -23.96
N GLY A 384 -10.75 4.50 -23.54
CA GLY A 384 -9.49 5.16 -23.23
C GLY A 384 -8.57 4.36 -22.32
N MET A 385 -7.43 4.98 -22.00
CA MET A 385 -6.49 4.46 -21.03
C MET A 385 -6.75 5.11 -19.68
N TYR A 386 -6.84 4.29 -18.64
CA TYR A 386 -7.08 4.72 -17.26
C TYR A 386 -6.05 4.11 -16.34
N THR A 387 -5.67 4.86 -15.32
CA THR A 387 -4.69 4.42 -14.32
C THR A 387 -5.42 4.11 -13.03
N VAL A 388 -5.24 2.91 -12.51
CA VAL A 388 -5.79 2.51 -11.21
C VAL A 388 -4.64 2.42 -10.21
N THR A 389 -4.75 3.16 -9.13
CA THR A 389 -3.82 3.11 -7.99
C THR A 389 -4.53 2.46 -6.81
N ILE A 390 -3.88 1.48 -6.19
CA ILE A 390 -4.40 0.75 -5.02
C ILE A 390 -3.53 1.04 -3.80
N GLY A 391 -4.15 1.05 -2.62
CA GLY A 391 -3.49 1.27 -1.34
C GLY A 391 -4.25 0.63 -0.18
N LEU A 392 -3.60 0.56 0.98
CA LEU A 392 -4.20 0.01 2.20
C LEU A 392 -4.83 1.11 3.06
N THR A 393 -5.72 0.68 3.97
CA THR A 393 -6.30 1.48 5.04
C THR A 393 -6.18 0.77 6.38
N ASP A 394 -6.19 1.53 7.47
CA ASP A 394 -6.35 0.99 8.83
C ASP A 394 -7.81 0.55 9.11
N ALA A 395 -8.06 0.07 10.32
CA ALA A 395 -9.40 -0.35 10.76
C ALA A 395 -10.43 0.80 10.80
N GLY A 396 -9.97 2.06 10.88
CA GLY A 396 -10.80 3.25 10.81
C GLY A 396 -11.10 3.72 9.38
N GLY A 397 -10.49 3.09 8.37
CA GLY A 397 -10.61 3.45 6.97
C GLY A 397 -9.66 4.57 6.52
N ASN A 398 -8.69 4.98 7.35
CA ASN A 398 -7.72 5.99 6.98
C ASN A 398 -6.67 5.39 6.04
N ALA A 399 -6.34 6.09 4.96
CA ALA A 399 -5.34 5.64 3.99
C ALA A 399 -3.94 5.57 4.63
N LEU A 400 -3.26 4.44 4.47
CA LEU A 400 -1.94 4.21 5.05
C LEU A 400 -0.79 4.72 4.17
N ALA A 401 -1.09 5.16 2.95
CA ALA A 401 -0.09 5.69 2.02
C ALA A 401 0.63 6.93 2.57
N SER A 402 -0.09 7.82 3.26
CA SER A 402 0.48 8.99 3.95
C SER A 402 1.39 8.60 5.12
N SER A 403 1.23 7.40 5.66
CA SER A 403 2.06 6.81 6.71
C SER A 403 3.18 5.94 6.15
N GLY A 404 3.47 6.02 4.84
CA GLY A 404 4.56 5.28 4.19
C GLY A 404 4.21 3.86 3.75
N ALA A 405 2.93 3.43 3.81
CA ALA A 405 2.54 2.16 3.22
C ALA A 405 2.63 2.23 1.69
N ALA A 406 3.12 1.15 1.08
CA ALA A 406 3.25 1.11 -0.36
C ALA A 406 1.88 1.14 -1.04
N THR A 407 1.87 1.75 -2.24
CA THR A 407 0.77 1.69 -3.20
C THR A 407 1.24 0.98 -4.47
N ALA A 408 0.33 0.45 -5.26
CA ALA A 408 0.64 -0.07 -6.58
C ALA A 408 -0.27 0.54 -7.63
N THR A 409 0.22 0.58 -8.88
CA THR A 409 -0.51 1.17 -9.99
C THR A 409 -0.49 0.23 -11.18
N PHE A 410 -1.65 0.08 -11.84
CA PHE A 410 -1.79 -0.64 -13.10
C PHE A 410 -2.69 0.14 -14.04
N THR A 411 -2.75 -0.30 -15.30
CA THR A 411 -3.48 0.41 -16.35
C THR A 411 -4.67 -0.42 -16.83
N LEU A 412 -5.82 0.22 -16.97
CA LEU A 412 -6.98 -0.30 -17.67
C LEU A 412 -7.03 0.31 -19.07
N ARG A 413 -7.31 -0.52 -20.06
CA ARG A 413 -7.69 -0.10 -21.40
C ARG A 413 -9.19 -0.34 -21.54
N ALA A 414 -9.98 0.72 -21.35
CA ALA A 414 -11.42 0.62 -21.57
C ALA A 414 -11.73 0.73 -23.05
N HIS A 415 -12.56 -0.18 -23.54
CA HIS A 415 -13.05 -0.22 -24.91
C HIS A 415 -14.56 -0.41 -24.89
N GLN A 416 -15.21 -0.15 -26.02
CA GLN A 416 -16.63 -0.52 -26.14
C GLN A 416 -16.76 -2.03 -25.93
N PRO A 417 -17.75 -2.51 -25.14
CA PRO A 417 -17.97 -3.93 -24.94
C PRO A 417 -17.97 -4.64 -26.28
N TYR A 418 -17.10 -5.63 -26.40
CA TYR A 418 -16.72 -6.21 -27.68
C TYR A 418 -17.93 -6.80 -28.39
N LEU A 419 -18.33 -6.15 -29.48
CA LEU A 419 -19.36 -6.65 -30.40
C LEU A 419 -18.73 -7.52 -31.51
N VAL A 420 -17.39 -7.64 -31.54
CA VAL A 420 -16.65 -8.32 -32.61
C VAL A 420 -15.50 -9.18 -32.04
N THR A 421 -15.65 -10.50 -32.06
CA THR A 421 -14.50 -11.42 -31.93
C THR A 421 -13.76 -11.46 -33.28
N ALA A 422 -12.88 -10.49 -33.53
CA ALA A 422 -12.05 -10.45 -34.73
C ALA A 422 -10.99 -11.55 -34.69
N GLN A 423 -11.32 -12.75 -35.17
CA GLN A 423 -10.31 -13.74 -35.53
C GLN A 423 -9.69 -13.30 -36.85
N ILE A 424 -8.46 -12.82 -36.75
CA ILE A 424 -7.74 -12.29 -37.90
C ILE A 424 -6.75 -13.35 -38.39
N GLY A 425 -7.11 -13.99 -39.49
CA GLY A 425 -6.25 -14.91 -40.22
C GLY A 425 -5.29 -14.12 -41.09
N MET A 426 -4.01 -14.05 -40.70
CA MET A 426 -2.94 -13.47 -41.52
C MET A 426 -1.89 -14.54 -41.85
N PRO A 427 -1.34 -14.56 -43.08
CA PRO A 427 -0.17 -15.36 -43.40
C PRO A 427 1.00 -15.03 -42.45
N ARG A 428 1.68 -16.06 -41.93
CA ARG A 428 2.88 -15.86 -41.10
C ARG A 428 4.06 -15.28 -41.90
N GLN A 429 4.01 -15.42 -43.22
CA GLN A 429 5.01 -14.94 -44.16
C GLN A 429 4.34 -13.88 -45.05
N LEU A 430 4.86 -12.67 -45.00
CA LEU A 430 4.40 -11.51 -45.75
C LEU A 430 5.48 -11.10 -46.76
N HIS A 431 5.09 -10.64 -47.94
CA HIS A 431 6.02 -10.13 -48.94
C HIS A 431 5.89 -8.62 -49.05
N ARG A 432 7.01 -7.89 -48.97
CA ARG A 432 7.01 -6.43 -49.12
C ARG A 432 6.42 -6.04 -50.48
N SER A 433 5.67 -4.94 -50.52
CA SER A 433 5.00 -4.42 -51.73
C SER A 433 3.92 -5.33 -52.33
N GLU A 434 3.54 -6.42 -51.65
CA GLU A 434 2.42 -7.27 -52.02
C GLU A 434 1.31 -7.18 -50.97
N ALA A 435 0.07 -7.10 -51.43
CA ALA A 435 -1.09 -7.17 -50.56
C ALA A 435 -1.26 -8.61 -50.07
N SER A 436 -1.19 -8.81 -48.76
CA SER A 436 -1.58 -10.06 -48.10
C SER A 436 -3.05 -9.98 -47.70
N LEU A 437 -3.76 -11.11 -47.84
CA LEU A 437 -5.16 -11.17 -47.46
C LEU A 437 -5.29 -11.30 -45.95
N LEU A 438 -6.04 -10.38 -45.36
CA LEU A 438 -6.46 -10.41 -43.98
C LEU A 438 -7.92 -10.86 -43.92
N VAL A 439 -8.18 -11.97 -43.25
CA VAL A 439 -9.55 -12.47 -43.05
C VAL A 439 -10.00 -12.03 -41.67
N VAL A 440 -11.06 -11.23 -41.58
CA VAL A 440 -11.60 -10.73 -40.31
C VAL A 440 -13.01 -11.28 -40.14
N ASN A 441 -13.18 -12.22 -39.23
CA ASN A 441 -14.52 -12.72 -38.87
C ASN A 441 -15.14 -11.80 -37.82
N TYR A 442 -16.44 -11.52 -37.92
CA TYR A 442 -17.16 -10.71 -36.95
C TYR A 442 -18.53 -11.30 -36.61
N ALA A 443 -19.00 -11.00 -35.41
CA ALA A 443 -20.34 -11.36 -34.93
C ALA A 443 -21.28 -10.16 -34.98
N ALA A 444 -22.58 -10.43 -35.03
CA ALA A 444 -23.65 -9.46 -35.16
C ALA A 444 -23.65 -8.42 -34.03
N LEU A 445 -23.63 -7.15 -34.43
CA LEU A 445 -23.74 -6.01 -33.54
C LEU A 445 -25.20 -5.83 -33.11
N ALA A 446 -25.47 -5.77 -31.79
CA ALA A 446 -26.76 -5.32 -31.28
C ALA A 446 -26.84 -3.80 -31.35
N GLY A 447 -27.68 -3.26 -32.24
CA GLY A 447 -27.84 -1.82 -32.44
C GLY A 447 -27.90 -1.45 -33.92
N ALA A 448 -28.88 -0.63 -34.29
CA ALA A 448 -29.26 -0.37 -35.67
C ALA A 448 -28.47 0.80 -36.28
N THR A 449 -27.29 0.55 -36.87
CA THR A 449 -26.70 1.36 -37.95
C THR A 449 -25.42 0.70 -38.45
N ASP A 450 -25.20 0.73 -39.76
CA ASP A 450 -23.93 0.30 -40.34
C ASP A 450 -22.78 1.20 -39.89
N ARG A 451 -21.63 0.62 -39.53
CA ARG A 451 -20.47 1.37 -39.03
C ARG A 451 -19.20 1.09 -39.82
N PRO A 452 -18.49 2.12 -40.32
CA PRO A 452 -17.22 1.94 -41.01
C PRO A 452 -16.13 1.51 -40.02
N LEU A 453 -15.42 0.44 -40.36
CA LEU A 453 -14.32 -0.10 -39.58
C LEU A 453 -12.99 0.10 -40.29
N SER A 454 -11.96 0.30 -39.48
CA SER A 454 -10.56 0.28 -39.89
C SER A 454 -9.76 -0.66 -38.99
N ILE A 455 -8.70 -1.26 -39.50
CA ILE A 455 -7.71 -1.97 -38.70
C ILE A 455 -6.49 -1.08 -38.55
N SER A 456 -6.25 -0.65 -37.32
CA SER A 456 -5.01 0.00 -36.93
C SER A 456 -3.97 -1.07 -36.61
N TRP A 457 -2.75 -0.93 -37.14
CA TRP A 457 -1.71 -1.93 -37.01
C TRP A 457 -0.35 -1.31 -36.68
N ARG A 458 0.49 -2.07 -35.98
CA ARG A 458 1.85 -1.72 -35.57
C ARG A 458 2.78 -2.90 -35.76
N VAL A 459 3.91 -2.67 -36.41
CA VAL A 459 5.01 -3.63 -36.51
C VAL A 459 6.05 -3.30 -35.44
N ILE A 460 6.34 -4.26 -34.58
CA ILE A 460 7.17 -4.11 -33.40
C ILE A 460 8.38 -5.02 -33.55
N ASP A 461 9.58 -4.46 -33.39
CA ASP A 461 10.82 -5.23 -33.32
C ASP A 461 10.85 -6.02 -32.01
N PRO A 462 10.88 -7.37 -32.04
CA PRO A 462 10.83 -8.19 -30.83
C PRO A 462 12.07 -8.03 -29.94
N ARG A 463 13.20 -7.54 -30.47
CA ARG A 463 14.45 -7.34 -29.70
C ARG A 463 14.42 -6.05 -28.88
N THR A 464 13.86 -4.98 -29.45
CA THR A 464 13.87 -3.65 -28.84
C THR A 464 12.51 -3.23 -28.28
N ASN A 465 11.44 -3.98 -28.60
CA ASN A 465 10.04 -3.68 -28.29
C ASN A 465 9.57 -2.30 -28.80
N ARG A 466 10.27 -1.74 -29.80
CA ARG A 466 9.92 -0.46 -30.43
C ARG A 466 9.04 -0.70 -31.65
N THR A 467 8.09 0.21 -31.86
CA THR A 467 7.29 0.24 -33.09
C THR A 467 8.18 0.73 -34.24
N VAL A 468 8.33 -0.10 -35.26
CA VAL A 468 9.13 0.16 -36.47
C VAL A 468 8.28 0.90 -37.50
N GLN A 469 7.03 0.48 -37.66
CA GLN A 469 6.06 1.12 -38.55
C GLN A 469 4.64 0.91 -38.04
N GLN A 470 3.74 1.83 -38.34
CA GLN A 470 2.33 1.73 -38.00
C GLN A 470 1.45 2.33 -39.09
N GLY A 471 0.19 1.94 -39.14
CA GLY A 471 -0.77 2.45 -40.09
C GLY A 471 -2.20 2.05 -39.75
N SER A 472 -3.13 2.44 -40.62
CA SER A 472 -4.53 2.03 -40.53
C SER A 472 -5.04 1.67 -41.93
N SER A 473 -5.80 0.59 -42.02
CA SER A 473 -6.39 0.10 -43.28
C SER A 473 -7.90 0.00 -43.13
N PRO A 474 -8.71 0.61 -44.02
CA PRO A 474 -10.16 0.45 -43.96
C PRO A 474 -10.55 -1.00 -44.25
N VAL A 475 -11.55 -1.51 -43.54
CA VAL A 475 -11.98 -2.92 -43.61
C VAL A 475 -13.32 -3.07 -44.33
N GLY A 476 -14.24 -2.13 -44.10
CA GLY A 476 -15.61 -2.19 -44.59
C GLY A 476 -16.60 -1.66 -43.55
N ALA A 477 -17.90 -1.81 -43.80
CA ALA A 477 -18.94 -1.45 -42.84
C ALA A 477 -19.53 -2.72 -42.19
N LEU A 478 -19.69 -2.73 -40.87
CA LEU A 478 -20.48 -3.75 -40.18
C LEU A 478 -21.95 -3.57 -40.52
N THR A 479 -22.64 -4.64 -40.90
CA THR A 479 -24.09 -4.66 -41.01
C THR A 479 -24.71 -5.05 -39.68
N ALA A 480 -25.62 -4.22 -39.16
CA ALA A 480 -26.29 -4.49 -37.89
C ALA A 480 -27.03 -5.84 -37.91
N GLY A 481 -26.89 -6.64 -36.85
CA GLY A 481 -27.61 -7.91 -36.70
C GLY A 481 -27.12 -9.09 -37.54
N ALA A 482 -26.04 -8.96 -38.32
CA ALA A 482 -25.49 -10.04 -39.15
C ALA A 482 -24.08 -10.45 -38.73
N ASN A 483 -23.80 -11.76 -38.73
CA ASN A 483 -22.42 -12.28 -38.69
C ASN A 483 -21.82 -12.21 -40.09
N GLY A 484 -20.51 -12.00 -40.20
CA GLY A 484 -19.86 -11.98 -41.51
C GLY A 484 -18.34 -12.08 -41.46
N THR A 485 -17.75 -12.01 -42.65
CA THR A 485 -16.31 -12.03 -42.86
C THR A 485 -15.93 -10.90 -43.80
N PHE A 486 -14.93 -10.10 -43.42
CA PHE A 486 -14.30 -9.13 -44.31
C PHE A 486 -12.96 -9.66 -44.82
N PHE A 487 -12.62 -9.26 -46.05
CA PHE A 487 -11.34 -9.51 -46.67
C PHE A 487 -10.63 -8.18 -46.86
N VAL A 488 -9.51 -7.97 -46.17
CA VAL A 488 -8.75 -6.72 -46.25
C VAL A 488 -7.39 -6.98 -46.89
N SER A 489 -7.03 -6.18 -47.86
CA SER A 489 -5.67 -6.16 -48.38
C SER A 489 -4.75 -5.45 -47.37
N PHE A 490 -3.85 -6.20 -46.75
CA PHE A 490 -2.80 -5.67 -45.89
C PHE A 490 -1.50 -5.54 -46.69
N LEU A 491 -1.00 -4.32 -46.85
CA LEU A 491 0.30 -4.10 -47.48
C LEU A 491 1.40 -4.25 -46.42
N ALA A 492 2.27 -5.24 -46.61
CA ALA A 492 3.38 -5.44 -45.68
C ALA A 492 4.30 -4.20 -45.68
N PRO A 493 4.71 -3.70 -44.50
CA PRO A 493 5.63 -2.58 -44.40
C PRO A 493 6.99 -2.91 -45.02
N ASN A 494 7.71 -1.89 -45.47
CA ASN A 494 8.97 -2.06 -46.21
C ASN A 494 10.15 -2.31 -45.26
N VAL A 495 10.04 -3.33 -44.41
CA VAL A 495 11.05 -3.74 -43.43
C VAL A 495 11.19 -5.26 -43.49
N LEU A 496 12.43 -5.75 -43.62
CA LEU A 496 12.69 -7.19 -43.77
C LEU A 496 12.99 -7.85 -42.43
N GLY A 497 12.61 -9.12 -42.29
CA GLY A 497 12.90 -9.96 -41.13
C GLY A 497 11.68 -10.30 -40.28
N THR A 498 11.94 -10.88 -39.11
CA THR A 498 10.91 -11.33 -38.16
C THR A 498 10.46 -10.20 -37.24
N TYR A 499 9.17 -9.92 -37.23
CA TYR A 499 8.56 -8.89 -36.39
C TYR A 499 7.34 -9.41 -35.65
N ARG A 500 6.93 -8.65 -34.64
CA ARG A 500 5.65 -8.82 -33.97
C ARG A 500 4.66 -7.81 -34.56
N LEU A 501 3.61 -8.29 -35.22
CA LEU A 501 2.53 -7.45 -35.72
C LEU A 501 1.42 -7.42 -34.66
N ALA A 502 1.10 -6.22 -34.17
CA ALA A 502 -0.06 -5.96 -33.32
C ALA A 502 -1.12 -5.23 -34.14
N TYR A 503 -2.39 -5.63 -34.03
CA TYR A 503 -3.49 -4.98 -34.74
C TYR A 503 -4.76 -4.90 -33.88
N GLU A 504 -5.53 -3.85 -34.14
CA GLU A 504 -6.73 -3.45 -33.41
C GLU A 504 -7.80 -3.00 -34.43
N LEU A 505 -9.02 -3.47 -34.25
CA LEU A 505 -10.20 -3.02 -34.96
C LEU A 505 -10.64 -1.68 -34.36
N THR A 506 -10.94 -0.72 -35.22
CA THR A 506 -11.25 0.66 -34.84
C THR A 506 -12.46 1.19 -35.59
N ASP A 507 -13.30 1.96 -34.90
CA ASP A 507 -14.36 2.80 -35.46
C ASP A 507 -13.97 4.26 -35.15
N GLY A 508 -13.45 4.96 -36.16
CA GLY A 508 -12.74 6.22 -35.97
C GLY A 508 -11.55 6.06 -35.02
N ASN A 509 -11.62 6.70 -33.85
CA ASN A 509 -10.60 6.63 -32.81
C ASN A 509 -10.91 5.59 -31.71
N ALA A 510 -12.08 4.94 -31.75
CA ALA A 510 -12.49 3.98 -30.74
C ALA A 510 -12.01 2.57 -31.10
N VAL A 511 -11.28 1.93 -30.19
CA VAL A 511 -10.86 0.52 -30.32
C VAL A 511 -12.03 -0.41 -29.96
N LEU A 512 -12.25 -1.42 -30.79
CA LEU A 512 -13.43 -2.31 -30.77
C LEU A 512 -13.11 -3.79 -30.50
N ASN A 513 -11.84 -4.16 -30.33
CA ASN A 513 -11.41 -5.52 -29.99
C ASN A 513 -10.18 -5.50 -29.07
N GLU A 514 -9.81 -6.67 -28.52
CA GLU A 514 -8.50 -6.81 -27.88
C GLU A 514 -7.41 -6.68 -28.95
N PRO A 515 -6.28 -6.02 -28.63
CA PRO A 515 -5.12 -6.01 -29.52
C PRO A 515 -4.63 -7.43 -29.75
N VAL A 516 -4.80 -7.91 -30.97
CA VAL A 516 -4.29 -9.24 -31.33
C VAL A 516 -2.87 -9.06 -31.83
N THR A 517 -2.01 -9.96 -31.38
CA THR A 517 -0.59 -9.88 -31.67
C THR A 517 -0.10 -11.21 -32.23
N THR A 518 0.61 -11.17 -33.35
CA THR A 518 1.16 -12.36 -34.00
C THR A 518 2.59 -12.10 -34.49
N THR A 519 3.39 -13.17 -34.57
CA THR A 519 4.72 -13.09 -35.18
C THR A 519 4.58 -13.25 -36.69
N VAL A 520 5.21 -12.35 -37.43
CA VAL A 520 5.25 -12.35 -38.91
C VAL A 520 6.69 -12.28 -39.38
N GLU A 521 6.97 -12.94 -40.50
CA GLU A 521 8.21 -12.83 -41.26
C GLU A 521 7.93 -12.01 -42.52
N ILE A 522 8.66 -10.92 -42.71
CA ILE A 522 8.52 -10.05 -43.87
C ILE A 522 9.70 -10.27 -44.80
N GLU A 523 9.42 -10.79 -45.99
CA GLU A 523 10.39 -11.12 -47.03
C GLU A 523 10.37 -10.13 -48.20
N GLY A 524 11.32 -10.31 -49.12
CA GLY A 524 11.32 -9.65 -50.41
C GLY A 524 10.06 -9.96 -51.24
N PRO A 525 9.87 -9.30 -52.39
CA PRO A 525 8.77 -9.60 -53.31
C PRO A 525 8.88 -11.06 -53.76
N ARG A 526 7.76 -11.73 -54.05
CA ARG A 526 7.82 -13.10 -54.57
C ARG A 526 8.56 -13.11 -55.91
N THR A 527 9.42 -14.09 -56.06
CA THR A 527 10.08 -14.42 -57.33
C THR A 527 9.55 -15.76 -57.81
N TYR A 528 9.30 -15.92 -59.12
CA TYR A 528 8.91 -17.21 -59.66
C TYR A 528 10.05 -18.23 -59.51
N PRO A 529 9.77 -19.52 -59.24
CA PRO A 529 10.80 -20.55 -59.10
C PRO A 529 11.66 -20.75 -60.37
N ASP A 530 11.13 -20.32 -61.52
CA ASP A 530 11.66 -20.63 -62.85
C ASP A 530 12.48 -19.46 -63.44
N ASP A 531 12.61 -18.35 -62.71
CA ASP A 531 13.22 -17.11 -63.19
C ASP A 531 14.61 -16.94 -62.57
N GLU A 532 15.67 -17.38 -63.28
CA GLU A 532 17.10 -17.23 -62.88
C GLU A 532 17.59 -15.75 -62.79
N GLY A 533 16.67 -14.78 -62.68
CA GLY A 533 16.98 -13.36 -62.59
C GLY A 533 16.18 -12.57 -61.56
N GLY A 534 15.36 -13.23 -60.70
CA GLY A 534 14.71 -12.59 -59.57
C GLY A 534 13.82 -11.38 -59.92
N ARG A 535 13.14 -11.42 -61.07
CA ARG A 535 12.27 -10.31 -61.49
C ARG A 535 11.02 -10.27 -60.59
N PRO A 536 10.70 -9.13 -59.96
CA PRO A 536 9.50 -9.01 -59.14
C PRO A 536 8.23 -9.13 -59.99
N VAL A 537 7.17 -9.70 -59.40
CA VAL A 537 5.83 -9.76 -60.02
C VAL A 537 5.37 -8.33 -60.37
N PRO A 538 4.84 -8.06 -61.59
CA PRO A 538 4.33 -6.75 -61.94
C PRO A 538 3.22 -6.31 -60.97
N THR A 539 3.45 -5.22 -60.24
CA THR A 539 2.42 -4.59 -59.41
C THR A 539 1.41 -3.91 -60.32
N SER A 540 0.28 -4.55 -60.57
CA SER A 540 -0.86 -3.84 -61.17
C SER A 540 -1.30 -2.77 -60.18
N GLN A 541 -1.16 -1.49 -60.59
CA GLN A 541 -1.80 -0.38 -59.90
C GLN A 541 -3.31 -0.60 -60.00
N SER A 542 -3.91 -1.18 -58.96
CA SER A 542 -5.36 -1.21 -58.80
C SER A 542 -5.83 0.21 -58.48
N ARG A 543 -6.03 1.02 -59.52
CA ARG A 543 -6.82 2.24 -59.43
C ARG A 543 -8.28 1.82 -59.58
N ALA A 544 -8.98 1.71 -58.46
CA ALA A 544 -10.43 1.49 -58.47
C ALA A 544 -11.10 2.66 -59.21
N THR A 545 -11.63 2.40 -60.39
CA THR A 545 -12.58 3.29 -61.06
C THR A 545 -13.92 2.55 -61.00
N PRO A 546 -15.00 3.15 -60.44
CA PRO A 546 -16.27 2.45 -60.33
C PRO A 546 -16.93 2.40 -61.70
N THR A 547 -17.08 1.19 -62.25
CA THR A 547 -17.86 0.95 -63.48
C THR A 547 -19.19 0.29 -63.09
N PRO A 548 -20.35 0.71 -63.63
CA PRO A 548 -21.63 0.10 -63.29
C PRO A 548 -21.66 -1.36 -63.74
N SER A 549 -22.19 -2.23 -62.87
CA SER A 549 -22.26 -3.67 -63.05
C SER A 549 -22.90 -4.07 -64.40
N PRO A 550 -22.31 -4.97 -65.21
CA PRO A 550 -23.08 -5.65 -66.23
C PRO A 550 -23.92 -6.75 -65.56
N ARG A 551 -25.24 -6.72 -65.80
CA ARG A 551 -26.14 -7.83 -65.47
C ARG A 551 -25.64 -9.09 -66.18
N PHE A 552 -25.34 -10.13 -65.41
CA PHE A 552 -25.08 -11.47 -65.95
C PHE A 552 -26.36 -11.98 -66.63
N GLN A 553 -26.34 -12.15 -67.95
CA GLN A 553 -27.34 -12.93 -68.68
C GLN A 553 -26.80 -14.35 -68.86
N PHE A 554 -27.57 -15.35 -68.42
CA PHE A 554 -27.26 -16.75 -68.69
C PHE A 554 -27.45 -17.07 -70.19
N PRO A 555 -26.49 -17.73 -70.86
CA PRO A 555 -26.69 -18.21 -72.21
C PRO A 555 -27.66 -19.39 -72.22
N THR A 556 -28.67 -19.33 -73.09
CA THR A 556 -29.59 -20.45 -73.36
C THR A 556 -28.89 -21.44 -74.30
N ILE A 557 -28.55 -22.63 -73.81
CA ILE A 557 -27.97 -23.70 -74.62
C ILE A 557 -29.12 -24.46 -75.28
N THR A 558 -29.19 -24.45 -76.62
CA THR A 558 -30.10 -25.28 -77.41
C THR A 558 -29.32 -26.49 -77.91
N ILE A 559 -29.67 -27.69 -77.46
CA ILE A 559 -29.02 -28.95 -77.88
C ILE A 559 -29.81 -29.57 -79.05
N PRO A 560 -29.20 -29.87 -80.21
CA PRO A 560 -29.86 -30.60 -81.29
C PRO A 560 -30.01 -32.08 -80.96
N LYS A 561 -31.18 -32.68 -81.24
CA LYS A 561 -31.45 -34.12 -81.11
C LYS A 561 -30.67 -34.95 -82.15
N PRO A 562 -29.99 -36.03 -81.73
CA PRO A 562 -29.65 -37.14 -82.62
C PRO A 562 -30.68 -38.28 -82.50
N SER A 563 -30.93 -38.93 -83.62
CA SER A 563 -31.87 -40.01 -83.87
C SER A 563 -31.29 -41.41 -83.58
N LEU A 564 -32.01 -42.18 -82.73
CA LEU A 564 -32.17 -43.66 -82.68
C LEU A 564 -30.94 -44.57 -82.42
N PRO A 565 -31.12 -45.85 -82.01
CA PRO A 565 -32.24 -46.50 -81.29
C PRO A 565 -31.79 -47.29 -80.03
N ILE A 566 -32.80 -47.68 -79.23
CA ILE A 566 -32.76 -48.36 -77.93
C ILE A 566 -32.52 -49.87 -78.07
N THR A 567 -31.79 -50.49 -77.12
CA THR A 567 -32.11 -51.83 -76.55
C THR A 567 -31.29 -52.11 -75.29
N LEU A 568 -31.90 -52.03 -74.10
CA LEU A 568 -31.45 -52.75 -72.90
C LEU A 568 -32.66 -53.23 -72.08
N PRO A 569 -32.74 -54.52 -71.70
CA PRO A 569 -33.88 -55.06 -70.97
C PRO A 569 -33.73 -54.83 -69.45
N LEU A 570 -34.76 -54.24 -68.85
CA LEU A 570 -34.95 -54.06 -67.41
C LEU A 570 -35.42 -55.36 -66.75
N ARG A 571 -34.73 -55.82 -65.71
CA ARG A 571 -35.30 -56.60 -64.60
C ARG A 571 -34.52 -56.34 -63.32
N GLY A 572 -35.20 -55.82 -62.30
CA GLY A 572 -34.68 -55.82 -60.92
C GLY A 572 -35.21 -54.67 -60.08
N LYS A 573 -36.28 -54.94 -59.34
CA LYS A 573 -36.98 -54.04 -58.41
C LYS A 573 -36.07 -53.57 -57.26
N SER A 574 -36.12 -52.27 -56.93
CA SER A 574 -35.66 -51.74 -55.64
C SER A 574 -36.76 -51.89 -54.58
N PRO A 575 -36.47 -52.43 -53.39
CA PRO A 575 -37.38 -52.43 -52.25
C PRO A 575 -37.25 -51.15 -51.40
N SER A 576 -38.37 -50.72 -50.84
CA SER A 576 -38.52 -49.92 -49.61
C SER A 576 -39.31 -50.78 -48.61
N PRO A 577 -39.55 -50.40 -47.34
CA PRO A 577 -38.85 -49.51 -46.39
C PRO A 577 -38.63 -50.22 -45.02
N SER A 578 -38.12 -49.53 -43.97
CA SER A 578 -38.75 -49.56 -42.63
C SER A 578 -38.17 -48.53 -41.63
N PRO A 579 -38.93 -48.12 -40.60
CA PRO A 579 -38.75 -46.87 -39.84
C PRO A 579 -38.13 -47.05 -38.43
N ALA A 580 -37.59 -45.93 -37.91
CA ALA A 580 -37.45 -45.43 -36.51
C ALA A 580 -37.04 -46.39 -35.37
N PRO A 581 -36.33 -45.88 -34.34
CA PRO A 581 -36.91 -44.93 -33.37
C PRO A 581 -36.45 -43.48 -33.51
#